data_AF-A0A258B3M2-F1
#
_entry.id   AF-A0A258B3M2-F1
#
_cell.length_a   1.000
_cell.length_b   1.000
_cell.length_c   1.000
_cell.angle_alpha   90.00
_cell.angle_beta   90.00
_cell.angle_gamma   90.00
#
_symmetry.space_group_name_H-M   'P 1'
#
loop_
_entity.id
_entity.type
_entity.pdbx_description
1 polymer ?
#
loop_
_entity_poly.entity_id
_entity_poly.type
_entity_poly.pdbx_seq_one_letter_code
_entity_poly.pdbx_strand_id
1 'polypeptide(L)'
;MSWFQLDPKSIAGRARTADSPVPSLWASLLRGMIGFTVVSVAGFVPWAVFGQWLHSQVGEAGMYAVCAMVFLTLTAPLLHRLIIGPGSVSRFYKLFGLSFTAYSVAWIAGWMLLRGHPGSIAGLLVGTMVMACMLVAAFDALRVVVKVFLALFVLNAVGYFVGGFSEAALIKEHPLAAKLSWGVFYGIGLGSGLGLAFHFCQERARKLLAGG
;
A
#
# COMPACT_ATOMS: atom_id res chain seq x y z
N MET A 1 4.76 23.72 -1.83
CA MET A 1 4.75 23.21 -3.23
C MET A 1 3.76 22.06 -3.28
N SER A 2 2.66 22.14 -4.06
CA SER A 2 1.68 21.04 -4.14
C SER A 2 2.25 19.90 -4.98
N TRP A 3 2.81 18.87 -4.34
CA TRP A 3 3.17 17.66 -5.07
C TRP A 3 1.94 17.09 -5.78
N PHE A 4 2.03 16.91 -7.09
CA PHE A 4 1.00 16.29 -7.93
C PHE A 4 -0.40 16.95 -7.90
N GLN A 5 -0.50 18.22 -7.44
CA GLN A 5 -1.78 18.92 -7.22
C GLN A 5 -2.71 18.18 -6.25
N LEU A 6 -2.15 17.54 -5.22
CA LEU A 6 -2.90 16.81 -4.19
C LEU A 6 -3.17 17.65 -2.94
N ASP A 7 -2.88 18.95 -2.97
CA ASP A 7 -3.27 19.85 -1.88
C ASP A 7 -4.80 19.96 -1.77
N PRO A 8 -5.35 20.29 -0.59
CA PRO A 8 -6.78 20.29 -0.35
C PRO A 8 -7.59 21.19 -1.29
N LYS A 9 -7.05 22.36 -1.67
CA LYS A 9 -7.74 23.32 -2.54
C LYS A 9 -7.79 22.80 -3.97
N SER A 10 -6.68 22.28 -4.48
CA SER A 10 -6.63 21.67 -5.82
C SER A 10 -7.55 20.44 -5.94
N ILE A 11 -7.60 19.59 -4.91
CA ILE A 11 -8.53 18.44 -4.88
C ILE A 11 -9.98 18.93 -4.90
N ALA A 12 -10.34 19.85 -3.99
CA ALA A 12 -11.71 20.35 -3.89
C ALA A 12 -12.16 21.06 -5.18
N GLY A 13 -11.31 21.90 -5.76
CA GLY A 13 -11.60 22.59 -7.03
C GLY A 13 -11.90 21.60 -8.16
N ARG A 14 -11.02 20.62 -8.39
CA ARG A 14 -11.23 19.61 -9.44
C ARG A 14 -12.47 18.75 -9.20
N ALA A 15 -12.71 18.36 -7.95
CA ALA A 15 -13.85 17.54 -7.60
C ALA A 15 -15.17 18.29 -7.82
N ARG A 16 -15.26 19.59 -7.51
CA ARG A 16 -16.44 20.42 -7.80
C ARG A 16 -16.67 20.59 -9.29
N THR A 17 -15.62 20.93 -10.06
CA THR A 17 -15.75 21.13 -11.51
C THR A 17 -16.25 19.88 -12.24
N ALA A 18 -15.89 18.70 -11.73
CA ALA A 18 -16.24 17.42 -12.36
C ALA A 18 -17.37 16.67 -11.63
N ASP A 19 -18.08 17.31 -10.70
CA ASP A 19 -19.12 16.71 -9.85
C ASP A 19 -18.73 15.32 -9.30
N SER A 20 -17.50 15.23 -8.80
CA SER A 20 -16.90 13.95 -8.44
C SER A 20 -17.42 13.45 -7.09
N PRO A 21 -17.80 12.16 -7.00
CA PRO A 21 -18.27 11.59 -5.74
C PRO A 21 -17.15 11.59 -4.69
N VAL A 22 -17.51 11.96 -3.45
CA VAL A 22 -16.61 11.91 -2.30
C VAL A 22 -16.75 10.55 -1.62
N PRO A 23 -15.69 9.71 -1.62
CA PRO A 23 -15.74 8.40 -0.98
C PRO A 23 -15.88 8.54 0.54
N SER A 24 -16.81 7.78 1.12
CA SER A 24 -16.93 7.61 2.57
C SER A 24 -15.73 6.83 3.12
N LEU A 25 -15.56 6.84 4.45
CA LEU A 25 -14.53 6.03 5.12
C LEU A 25 -14.63 4.55 4.74
N TRP A 26 -15.85 4.01 4.79
CA TRP A 26 -16.12 2.62 4.46
C TRP A 26 -15.81 2.30 2.99
N ALA A 27 -16.17 3.20 2.06
CA ALA A 27 -15.84 3.03 0.65
C ALA A 27 -14.32 3.04 0.41
N SER A 28 -13.57 3.91 1.10
CA SER A 28 -12.10 3.92 1.04
C SER A 28 -11.49 2.65 1.62
N LEU A 29 -12.00 2.18 2.77
CA LEU A 29 -11.58 0.93 3.40
C LEU A 29 -11.79 -0.28 2.50
N LEU A 30 -13.01 -0.50 2.02
CA LEU A 30 -13.35 -1.63 1.17
C LEU A 30 -12.55 -1.61 -0.13
N ARG A 31 -12.41 -0.43 -0.77
CA ARG A 31 -11.63 -0.29 -1.99
C ARG A 31 -10.15 -0.61 -1.76
N GLY A 32 -9.57 -0.11 -0.68
CA GLY A 32 -8.19 -0.41 -0.29
C GLY A 32 -8.01 -1.90 -0.03
N MET A 33 -8.86 -2.48 0.82
CA MET A 33 -8.81 -3.89 1.20
C MET A 33 -8.97 -4.82 0.00
N ILE A 34 -10.07 -4.71 -0.75
CA ILE A 34 -10.36 -5.61 -1.89
C ILE A 34 -9.35 -5.37 -3.01
N GLY A 35 -9.15 -4.11 -3.40
CA GLY A 35 -8.25 -3.75 -4.50
C GLY A 35 -6.82 -4.21 -4.23
N PHE A 36 -6.31 -3.95 -3.03
CA PHE A 36 -4.93 -4.34 -2.69
C PHE A 36 -4.80 -5.84 -2.43
N THR A 37 -5.86 -6.52 -1.99
CA THR A 37 -5.85 -7.99 -1.89
C THR A 37 -5.68 -8.64 -3.25
N VAL A 38 -6.41 -8.19 -4.27
CA VAL A 38 -6.24 -8.69 -5.64
C VAL A 38 -4.82 -8.45 -6.15
N VAL A 39 -4.30 -7.24 -5.95
CA VAL A 39 -2.92 -6.89 -6.32
C VAL A 39 -1.92 -7.75 -5.57
N SER A 40 -2.13 -7.98 -4.28
CA SER A 40 -1.22 -8.72 -3.42
C SER A 40 -1.15 -10.18 -3.79
N VAL A 41 -2.29 -10.84 -4.02
CA VAL A 41 -2.30 -12.21 -4.52
C VAL A 41 -1.51 -12.30 -5.83
N ALA A 42 -1.75 -11.38 -6.78
CA ALA A 42 -0.98 -11.32 -8.03
C ALA A 42 0.52 -11.05 -7.81
N GLY A 43 0.86 -10.14 -6.89
CA GLY A 43 2.23 -9.78 -6.53
C GLY A 43 3.01 -10.90 -5.85
N PHE A 44 2.31 -11.85 -5.24
CA PHE A 44 2.89 -13.04 -4.64
C PHE A 44 3.02 -14.21 -5.64
N VAL A 45 2.37 -14.16 -6.81
CA VAL A 45 2.49 -15.21 -7.85
C VAL A 45 3.94 -15.46 -8.29
N PRO A 46 4.80 -14.43 -8.53
CA PRO A 46 6.20 -14.66 -8.89
C PRO A 46 6.95 -15.52 -7.87
N TRP A 47 6.75 -15.26 -6.57
CA TRP A 47 7.33 -16.07 -5.50
C TRP A 47 6.66 -17.44 -5.36
N ALA A 48 5.34 -17.49 -5.55
CA ALA A 48 4.55 -18.70 -5.38
C ALA A 48 4.88 -19.76 -6.43
N VAL A 49 4.91 -19.35 -7.69
CA VAL A 49 5.08 -20.23 -8.86
C VAL A 49 6.53 -20.31 -9.32
N PHE A 50 7.23 -19.17 -9.34
CA PHE A 50 8.58 -19.08 -9.93
C PHE A 50 9.68 -18.88 -8.89
N GLY A 51 9.38 -18.98 -7.59
CA GLY A 51 10.31 -18.61 -6.51
C GLY A 51 11.67 -19.32 -6.57
N GLN A 52 11.69 -20.64 -6.80
CA GLN A 52 12.96 -21.39 -6.90
C GLN A 52 13.80 -20.97 -8.12
N TRP A 53 13.14 -20.76 -9.26
CA TRP A 53 13.80 -20.33 -10.49
C TRP A 53 14.29 -18.88 -10.39
N LEU A 54 13.45 -17.96 -9.91
CA LEU A 54 13.85 -16.57 -9.68
C LEU A 54 15.00 -16.47 -8.69
N HIS A 55 14.94 -17.23 -7.59
CA HIS A 55 16.00 -17.24 -6.59
C HIS A 55 17.33 -17.73 -7.17
N SER A 56 17.33 -18.72 -8.07
CA SER A 56 18.58 -19.20 -8.71
C SER A 56 19.14 -18.23 -9.74
N GLN A 57 18.30 -17.43 -10.40
CA GLN A 57 18.73 -16.50 -11.45
C GLN A 57 19.14 -15.12 -10.91
N VAL A 58 18.33 -14.54 -10.02
CA VAL A 58 18.47 -13.14 -9.58
C VAL A 58 18.65 -12.99 -8.07
N GLY A 59 18.71 -14.11 -7.34
CA GLY A 59 18.80 -14.12 -5.88
C GLY A 59 17.52 -13.65 -5.20
N GLU A 60 17.57 -13.64 -3.87
CA GLU A 60 16.42 -13.28 -3.03
C GLU A 60 15.99 -11.81 -3.24
N ALA A 61 16.95 -10.88 -3.31
CA ALA A 61 16.65 -9.46 -3.55
C ALA A 61 16.02 -9.22 -4.93
N GLY A 62 16.49 -9.91 -5.97
CA GLY A 62 15.92 -9.83 -7.31
C GLY A 62 14.50 -10.38 -7.36
N MET A 63 14.22 -11.47 -6.66
CA MET A 63 12.86 -12.01 -6.51
C MET A 63 11.92 -10.98 -5.87
N TYR A 64 12.33 -10.31 -4.79
CA TYR A 64 11.53 -9.25 -4.17
C TYR A 64 11.31 -8.07 -5.12
N ALA A 65 12.31 -7.70 -5.92
CA ALA A 65 12.16 -6.63 -6.92
C ALA A 65 11.11 -7.00 -8.00
N VAL A 66 11.10 -8.25 -8.47
CA VAL A 66 10.09 -8.75 -9.42
C VAL A 66 8.69 -8.69 -8.80
N CYS A 67 8.52 -9.14 -7.55
CA CYS A 67 7.24 -9.02 -6.85
C CYS A 67 6.82 -7.55 -6.72
N ALA A 68 7.72 -6.66 -6.30
CA ALA A 68 7.46 -5.23 -6.16
C ALA A 68 7.02 -4.58 -7.48
N MET A 69 7.59 -4.98 -8.63
CA MET A 69 7.16 -4.50 -9.93
C MET A 69 5.70 -4.88 -10.26
N VAL A 70 5.25 -6.06 -9.85
CA VAL A 70 3.84 -6.46 -9.99
C VAL A 70 2.94 -5.58 -9.13
N PHE A 71 3.32 -5.32 -7.87
CA PHE A 71 2.58 -4.37 -7.03
C PHE A 71 2.51 -2.98 -7.67
N LEU A 72 3.64 -2.43 -8.12
CA LEU A 72 3.70 -1.10 -8.71
C LEU A 72 2.83 -0.97 -9.96
N THR A 73 2.82 -1.98 -10.83
CA THR A 73 2.06 -1.97 -12.08
C THR A 73 0.57 -2.14 -11.86
N LEU A 74 0.15 -3.08 -10.99
CA LEU A 74 -1.26 -3.45 -10.84
C LEU A 74 -2.03 -2.61 -9.82
N THR A 75 -1.37 -1.87 -8.92
CA THR A 75 -2.08 -1.13 -7.86
C THR A 75 -2.95 0.01 -8.41
N ALA A 76 -2.43 0.84 -9.32
CA ALA A 76 -3.15 2.04 -9.71
C ALA A 76 -4.51 1.78 -10.39
N PRO A 77 -4.68 0.82 -11.33
CA PRO A 77 -5.98 0.51 -11.92
C PRO A 77 -7.07 0.20 -10.89
N LEU A 78 -6.70 -0.42 -9.76
CA LEU A 78 -7.65 -0.87 -8.74
C LEU A 78 -7.85 0.15 -7.61
N LEU A 79 -6.81 0.90 -7.26
CA LEU A 79 -6.84 1.79 -6.09
C LEU A 79 -6.86 3.28 -6.43
N HIS A 80 -6.74 3.71 -7.69
CA HIS A 80 -6.66 5.15 -8.00
C HIS A 80 -7.85 5.95 -7.48
N ARG A 81 -9.05 5.35 -7.40
CA ARG A 81 -10.25 5.99 -6.85
C ARG A 81 -10.23 6.18 -5.32
N LEU A 82 -9.12 5.86 -4.65
CA LEU A 82 -8.86 6.35 -3.29
C LEU A 82 -8.55 7.85 -3.26
N ILE A 83 -8.08 8.42 -4.38
CA ILE A 83 -7.87 9.86 -4.55
C ILE A 83 -9.15 10.50 -5.08
N ILE A 84 -9.57 11.58 -4.43
CA ILE A 84 -10.76 12.36 -4.80
C ILE A 84 -10.50 13.17 -6.08
N GLY A 85 -11.47 13.14 -6.99
CA GLY A 85 -11.49 13.94 -8.20
C GLY A 85 -10.90 13.25 -9.45
N PRO A 86 -11.03 13.90 -10.62
CA PRO A 86 -10.62 13.35 -11.91
C PRO A 86 -9.10 13.28 -12.08
N GLY A 87 -8.65 12.42 -13.00
CA GLY A 87 -7.23 12.21 -13.29
C GLY A 87 -6.46 11.55 -12.13
N SER A 88 -7.15 10.76 -11.31
CA SER A 88 -6.55 10.11 -10.14
C SER A 88 -5.57 9.00 -10.51
N VAL A 89 -5.68 8.35 -11.68
CA VAL A 89 -4.78 7.26 -12.11
C VAL A 89 -3.31 7.69 -12.15
N SER A 90 -2.99 8.74 -12.92
CA SER A 90 -1.60 9.23 -13.05
C SER A 90 -1.04 9.72 -11.71
N ARG A 91 -1.86 10.42 -10.93
CA ARG A 91 -1.46 10.93 -9.60
C ARG A 91 -1.22 9.80 -8.61
N PHE A 92 -2.06 8.77 -8.65
CA PHE A 92 -1.91 7.58 -7.84
C PHE A 92 -0.63 6.84 -8.22
N TYR A 93 -0.35 6.61 -9.51
CA TYR A 93 0.92 5.97 -9.94
C TYR A 93 2.14 6.72 -9.42
N LYS A 94 2.17 8.05 -9.56
CA LYS A 94 3.31 8.85 -9.10
C LYS A 94 3.48 8.78 -7.58
N LEU A 95 2.39 8.96 -6.83
CA LEU A 95 2.45 8.99 -5.37
C LEU A 95 2.66 7.59 -4.78
N PHE A 96 1.80 6.64 -5.13
CA PHE A 96 1.89 5.27 -4.64
C PHE A 96 3.15 4.60 -5.15
N GLY A 97 3.48 4.76 -6.43
CA GLY A 97 4.68 4.15 -7.00
C GLY A 97 5.94 4.58 -6.28
N LEU A 98 6.12 5.89 -6.06
CA LEU A 98 7.28 6.42 -5.35
C LEU A 98 7.29 6.00 -3.88
N SER A 99 6.15 6.12 -3.18
CA SER A 99 6.08 5.81 -1.75
C SER A 99 6.17 4.32 -1.44
N PHE A 100 5.56 3.47 -2.27
CA PHE A 100 5.66 2.01 -2.16
C PHE A 100 7.05 1.50 -2.55
N THR A 101 7.73 2.13 -3.51
CA THR A 101 9.14 1.80 -3.82
C THR A 101 10.02 2.10 -2.61
N ALA A 102 9.88 3.28 -1.99
CA ALA A 102 10.63 3.65 -0.79
C ALA A 102 10.33 2.68 0.38
N TYR A 103 9.05 2.35 0.60
CA TYR A 103 8.64 1.32 1.54
C TYR A 103 9.32 -0.03 1.27
N SER A 104 9.30 -0.48 0.01
CA SER A 104 9.84 -1.79 -0.39
C SER A 104 11.35 -1.85 -0.18
N VAL A 105 12.08 -0.80 -0.55
CA VAL A 105 13.54 -0.70 -0.33
C VAL A 105 13.85 -0.73 1.17
N ALA A 106 13.13 0.04 1.99
CA ALA A 106 13.33 0.04 3.43
C ALA A 106 13.04 -1.34 4.05
N TRP A 107 11.98 -2.00 3.58
CA TRP A 107 11.62 -3.34 4.06
C TRP A 107 12.66 -4.39 3.65
N ILE A 108 13.07 -4.41 2.38
CA ILE A 108 14.10 -5.34 1.87
C ILE A 108 15.43 -5.11 2.62
N ALA A 109 15.84 -3.86 2.81
CA ALA A 109 17.05 -3.54 3.56
C ALA A 109 16.96 -4.03 5.01
N GLY A 110 15.84 -3.79 5.68
CA GLY A 110 15.60 -4.27 7.05
C GLY A 110 15.66 -5.79 7.14
N TRP A 111 15.02 -6.49 6.20
CA TRP A 111 15.05 -7.95 6.10
C TRP A 111 16.46 -8.48 5.85
N MET A 112 17.19 -7.91 4.90
CA MET A 112 18.53 -8.39 4.54
C MET A 112 19.57 -8.15 5.64
N LEU A 113 19.49 -7.01 6.34
CA LEU A 113 20.46 -6.62 7.36
C LEU A 113 20.26 -7.35 8.70
N LEU A 114 19.03 -7.48 9.17
CA LEU A 114 18.74 -8.02 10.51
C LEU A 114 18.19 -9.44 10.47
N ARG A 115 17.58 -9.84 9.34
CA ARG A 115 16.91 -11.13 9.12
C ARG A 115 15.78 -11.44 10.11
N GLY A 116 14.99 -12.45 9.79
CA GLY A 116 13.93 -12.98 10.65
C GLY A 116 12.91 -11.92 11.11
N HIS A 117 12.34 -12.13 12.30
CA HIS A 117 11.35 -11.21 12.87
C HIS A 117 11.90 -9.80 13.15
N PRO A 118 13.12 -9.61 13.71
CA PRO A 118 13.67 -8.27 13.93
C PRO A 118 13.77 -7.47 12.63
N GLY A 119 14.29 -8.08 11.55
CA GLY A 119 14.37 -7.43 10.24
C GLY A 119 13.01 -7.11 9.64
N SER A 120 12.05 -8.02 9.79
CA SER A 120 10.66 -7.78 9.35
C SER A 120 10.04 -6.59 10.07
N ILE A 121 10.17 -6.52 11.40
CA ILE A 121 9.58 -5.44 12.21
C ILE A 121 10.26 -4.12 11.90
N ALA A 122 11.59 -4.08 11.87
CA ALA A 122 12.34 -2.88 11.54
C ALA A 122 12.01 -2.36 10.13
N GLY A 123 11.96 -3.26 9.16
CA GLY A 123 11.59 -2.96 7.77
C GLY A 123 10.16 -2.43 7.66
N LEU A 124 9.19 -3.06 8.34
CA LEU A 124 7.81 -2.60 8.37
C LEU A 124 7.68 -1.23 9.03
N LEU A 125 8.34 -1.01 10.17
CA LEU A 125 8.29 0.23 10.92
C LEU A 125 8.86 1.40 10.09
N VAL A 126 10.08 1.24 9.58
CA VAL A 126 10.76 2.28 8.78
C VAL A 126 10.03 2.49 7.46
N GLY A 127 9.70 1.41 6.75
CA GLY A 127 9.03 1.49 5.46
C GLY A 127 7.67 2.17 5.56
N THR A 128 6.83 1.81 6.54
CA THR A 128 5.51 2.43 6.70
C THR A 128 5.60 3.88 7.19
N MET A 129 6.60 4.23 8.01
CA MET A 129 6.86 5.63 8.38
C MET A 129 7.25 6.47 7.17
N VAL A 130 8.18 5.99 6.34
CA VAL A 130 8.59 6.69 5.11
C VAL A 130 7.39 6.87 4.18
N MET A 131 6.62 5.80 3.96
CA MET A 131 5.40 5.87 3.15
C MET A 131 4.40 6.88 3.72
N ALA A 132 4.15 6.85 5.03
CA ALA A 132 3.24 7.78 5.70
C ALA A 132 3.67 9.24 5.48
N CYS A 133 4.95 9.55 5.72
CA CYS A 133 5.53 10.88 5.51
C CYS A 133 5.34 11.36 4.06
N MET A 134 5.59 10.50 3.07
CA MET A 134 5.43 10.84 1.65
C MET A 134 3.97 11.09 1.29
N LEU A 135 3.04 10.26 1.80
CA LEU A 135 1.61 10.44 1.59
C LEU A 135 1.15 11.78 2.23
N VAL A 136 1.43 12.02 3.51
CA VAL A 136 0.96 13.26 4.15
C VAL A 136 1.60 14.52 3.58
N ALA A 137 2.86 14.45 3.14
CA ALA A 137 3.51 15.57 2.46
C ALA A 137 2.84 15.87 1.11
N ALA A 138 2.48 14.84 0.34
CA ALA A 138 1.80 15.03 -0.95
C ALA A 138 0.43 15.69 -0.81
N PHE A 139 -0.32 15.36 0.26
CA PHE A 139 -1.65 15.90 0.53
C PHE A 139 -1.68 17.19 1.38
N ASP A 140 -0.53 17.77 1.73
CA ASP A 140 -0.42 18.91 2.66
C ASP A 140 -1.14 18.64 4.01
N ALA A 141 -0.93 17.43 4.54
CA ALA A 141 -1.65 16.85 5.67
C ALA A 141 -0.72 16.40 6.80
N LEU A 142 0.44 17.05 6.99
CA LEU A 142 1.46 16.67 7.99
C LEU A 142 0.90 16.50 9.41
N ARG A 143 -0.16 17.24 9.77
CA ARG A 143 -0.83 17.14 11.08
C ARG A 143 -1.41 15.76 11.39
N VAL A 144 -1.66 14.92 10.38
CA VAL A 144 -2.20 13.56 10.56
C VAL A 144 -1.16 12.46 10.34
N VAL A 145 0.14 12.80 10.27
CA VAL A 145 1.21 11.81 10.02
C VAL A 145 1.18 10.63 10.98
N VAL A 146 0.97 10.87 12.28
CA VAL A 146 0.90 9.82 13.29
C VAL A 146 -0.29 8.89 13.02
N LYS A 147 -1.47 9.43 12.68
CA LYS A 147 -2.66 8.62 12.36
C LYS A 147 -2.45 7.77 11.12
N VAL A 148 -1.85 8.35 10.08
CA VAL A 148 -1.54 7.66 8.82
C VAL A 148 -0.49 6.57 9.03
N PHE A 149 0.58 6.87 9.76
CA PHE A 149 1.60 5.91 10.14
C PHE A 149 1.01 4.74 10.93
N LEU A 150 0.25 5.01 12.00
CA LEU A 150 -0.35 3.94 12.80
C LEU A 150 -1.32 3.08 11.98
N ALA A 151 -2.13 3.70 11.12
CA ALA A 151 -3.03 2.96 10.23
C ALA A 151 -2.27 2.03 9.27
N LEU A 152 -1.17 2.51 8.67
CA LEU A 152 -0.33 1.70 7.79
C LEU A 152 0.41 0.62 8.58
N PHE A 153 1.13 0.99 9.64
CA PHE A 153 1.99 0.09 10.40
C PHE A 153 1.19 -1.04 11.07
N VAL A 154 0.15 -0.71 11.83
CA VAL A 154 -0.61 -1.70 12.60
C VAL A 154 -1.32 -2.67 11.67
N LEU A 155 -2.04 -2.17 10.66
CA LEU A 155 -2.80 -3.05 9.77
C LEU A 155 -1.89 -3.87 8.86
N ASN A 156 -0.79 -3.29 8.38
CA ASN A 156 0.22 -4.03 7.61
C ASN A 156 0.89 -5.11 8.49
N ALA A 157 1.28 -4.78 9.72
CA ALA A 157 1.88 -5.75 10.65
C ALA A 157 0.91 -6.91 10.94
N VAL A 158 -0.36 -6.62 11.24
CA VAL A 158 -1.38 -7.65 11.45
C VAL A 158 -1.50 -8.56 10.23
N GLY A 159 -1.68 -7.98 9.02
CA GLY A 159 -1.76 -8.75 7.79
C GLY A 159 -0.51 -9.58 7.50
N TYR A 160 0.68 -9.02 7.75
CA TYR A 160 1.96 -9.67 7.55
C TYR A 160 2.14 -10.89 8.47
N PHE A 161 1.92 -10.73 9.79
CA PHE A 161 2.12 -11.81 10.74
C PHE A 161 1.03 -12.87 10.65
N VAL A 162 -0.23 -12.50 10.43
CA VAL A 162 -1.32 -13.46 10.16
C VAL A 162 -1.04 -14.23 8.87
N GLY A 163 -0.51 -13.57 7.84
CA GLY A 163 -0.02 -14.22 6.63
C GLY A 163 1.05 -15.27 6.91
N GLY A 164 2.03 -14.96 7.76
CA GLY A 164 3.06 -15.90 8.18
C GLY A 164 2.54 -17.10 8.96
N PHE A 165 1.56 -16.90 9.86
CA PHE A 165 0.90 -18.02 10.53
C PHE A 165 0.14 -18.91 9.55
N SER A 166 -0.56 -18.30 8.57
CA SER A 166 -1.28 -19.06 7.55
C SER A 166 -0.35 -19.84 6.63
N GLU A 167 0.76 -19.25 6.19
CA GLU A 167 1.74 -19.96 5.38
C GLU A 167 2.32 -21.14 6.17
N ALA A 168 2.77 -20.91 7.41
CA ALA A 168 3.35 -21.96 8.24
C ALA A 168 2.39 -23.16 8.45
N ALA A 169 1.09 -22.89 8.56
CA ALA A 169 0.07 -23.94 8.69
C ALA A 169 -0.13 -24.75 7.39
N LEU A 170 -0.01 -24.12 6.22
CA LEU A 170 -0.37 -24.72 4.94
C LEU A 170 0.83 -25.25 4.14
N ILE A 171 2.05 -24.78 4.41
CA ILE A 171 3.21 -24.98 3.52
C ILE A 171 3.57 -26.46 3.28
N LYS A 172 3.30 -27.34 4.25
CA LYS A 172 3.62 -28.77 4.16
C LYS A 172 2.68 -29.54 3.22
N GLU A 173 1.39 -29.19 3.21
CA GLU A 173 0.35 -29.91 2.48
C GLU A 173 0.00 -29.21 1.16
N HIS A 174 0.00 -27.88 1.17
CA HIS A 174 -0.45 -27.04 0.06
C HIS A 174 0.49 -25.85 -0.17
N PRO A 175 1.72 -26.07 -0.66
CA PRO A 175 2.75 -25.03 -0.72
C PRO A 175 2.36 -23.82 -1.58
N LEU A 176 1.65 -24.04 -2.69
CA LEU A 176 1.15 -22.95 -3.53
C LEU A 176 0.10 -22.11 -2.78
N ALA A 177 -0.87 -22.78 -2.14
CA ALA A 177 -1.93 -22.11 -1.40
C ALA A 177 -1.37 -21.35 -0.18
N ALA A 178 -0.35 -21.90 0.49
CA ALA A 178 0.34 -21.26 1.61
C ALA A 178 0.97 -19.91 1.23
N LYS A 179 1.66 -19.85 0.09
CA LYS A 179 2.29 -18.62 -0.39
C LYS A 179 1.25 -17.59 -0.86
N LEU A 180 0.19 -18.05 -1.52
CA LEU A 180 -0.90 -17.18 -1.96
C LEU A 180 -1.75 -16.68 -0.79
N SER A 181 -1.93 -17.47 0.28
CA SER A 181 -2.65 -17.05 1.47
C SER A 181 -1.90 -15.92 2.20
N TRP A 182 -0.56 -15.94 2.19
CA TRP A 182 0.23 -14.79 2.63
C TRP A 182 -0.17 -13.53 1.85
N GLY A 183 -0.25 -13.64 0.52
CA GLY A 183 -0.73 -12.56 -0.35
C GLY A 183 -2.13 -12.05 0.05
N VAL A 184 -3.05 -12.94 0.43
CA VAL A 184 -4.39 -12.56 0.90
C VAL A 184 -4.32 -11.73 2.18
N PHE A 185 -3.66 -12.24 3.23
CA PHE A 185 -3.63 -11.55 4.52
C PHE A 185 -2.82 -10.25 4.48
N TYR A 186 -1.68 -10.24 3.78
CA TYR A 186 -0.92 -9.03 3.52
C TYR A 186 -1.76 -7.99 2.76
N GLY A 187 -2.50 -8.46 1.75
CA GLY A 187 -3.41 -7.68 0.94
C GLY A 187 -4.51 -6.99 1.76
N ILE A 188 -5.17 -7.75 2.63
CA ILE A 188 -6.22 -7.24 3.54
C ILE A 188 -5.62 -6.21 4.50
N GLY A 189 -4.48 -6.53 5.12
CA GLY A 189 -3.82 -5.66 6.10
C GLY A 189 -3.36 -4.34 5.50
N LEU A 190 -2.42 -4.39 4.56
CA LEU A 190 -1.88 -3.17 3.93
C LEU A 190 -2.96 -2.44 3.13
N GLY A 191 -3.87 -3.15 2.45
CA GLY A 191 -4.99 -2.55 1.73
C GLY A 191 -5.91 -1.73 2.62
N SER A 192 -6.25 -2.25 3.80
CA SER A 192 -7.03 -1.51 4.80
C SER A 192 -6.26 -0.30 5.31
N GLY A 193 -4.96 -0.45 5.57
CA GLY A 193 -4.07 0.66 5.94
C GLY A 193 -4.03 1.77 4.90
N LEU A 194 -3.93 1.43 3.61
CA LEU A 194 -3.98 2.38 2.50
C LEU A 194 -5.35 3.08 2.42
N GLY A 195 -6.44 2.34 2.56
CA GLY A 195 -7.79 2.90 2.59
C GLY A 195 -7.93 3.99 3.66
N LEU A 196 -7.48 3.71 4.89
CA LEU A 196 -7.45 4.69 5.98
C LEU A 196 -6.50 5.85 5.71
N ALA A 197 -5.28 5.57 5.26
CA ALA A 197 -4.26 6.58 5.00
C ALA A 197 -4.76 7.62 4.00
N PHE A 198 -5.25 7.19 2.83
CA PHE A 198 -5.80 8.09 1.82
C PHE A 198 -7.04 8.84 2.33
N HIS A 199 -7.88 8.19 3.14
CA HIS A 199 -9.03 8.86 3.75
C HIS A 199 -8.60 9.99 4.68
N PHE A 200 -7.67 9.74 5.61
CA PHE A 200 -7.17 10.74 6.56
C PHE A 200 -6.42 11.88 5.87
N CYS A 201 -5.55 11.58 4.90
CA CYS A 201 -4.84 12.59 4.13
C CYS A 201 -5.77 13.61 3.44
N GLN A 202 -6.97 13.18 3.05
CA GLN A 202 -7.93 14.02 2.31
C GLN A 202 -9.03 14.62 3.19
N GLU A 203 -8.92 14.57 4.53
CA GLU A 203 -9.95 15.09 5.44
C GLU A 203 -10.27 16.57 5.19
N ARG A 204 -9.24 17.40 4.96
CA ARG A 204 -9.42 18.83 4.67
C ARG A 204 -10.13 19.08 3.34
N ALA A 205 -9.78 18.32 2.30
CA ALA A 205 -10.44 18.42 1.00
C ALA A 205 -11.93 18.07 1.11
N ARG A 206 -12.27 17.04 1.90
CA ARG A 206 -13.66 16.68 2.18
C ARG A 206 -14.43 17.77 2.92
N LYS A 207 -13.81 18.43 3.91
CA LYS A 207 -14.43 19.58 4.60
C LYS A 207 -14.70 20.75 3.66
N LEU A 208 -13.76 21.05 2.76
CA LEU A 208 -13.97 22.08 1.72
C LEU A 208 -15.11 21.71 0.77
N LEU A 209 -15.28 20.43 0.44
CA LEU A 209 -16.38 19.98 -0.41
C LEU A 209 -17.74 19.99 0.28
N ALA A 210 -17.79 19.80 1.61
CA ALA A 210 -19.02 19.81 2.39
C ALA A 210 -19.49 21.21 2.82
N GLY A 211 -18.57 22.17 2.99
CA GLY A 211 -18.87 23.56 3.34
C GLY A 211 -18.78 24.53 2.15
N GLY A 212 -18.87 24.00 0.93
CA GLY A 212 -18.87 24.74 -0.32
C GLY A 212 -20.25 25.13 -0.79
#